data_AF-A0A0C2G0U0-F1
#
_entry.id   AF-A0A0C2G0U0-F1
#
_cell.length_a   1.000
_cell.length_b   1.000
_cell.length_c   1.000
_cell.angle_alpha   90.00
_cell.angle_beta   90.00
_cell.angle_gamma   90.00
#
_symmetry.space_group_name_H-M   'P 1'
#
loop_
_entity.id
_entity.type
_entity.pdbx_description
1 polymer ?
#
loop_
_entity_poly.entity_id
_entity_poly.type
_entity_poly.pdbx_seq_one_letter_code
_entity_poly.pdbx_strand_id
1 'polypeptide(L)' 'MTDDIPVKVFVRSRPFSDKEKLENAQECLQFFVESNQISCNGKTFTFDGVLDPTTPQDTVYDVTAFSLLEQFFKG' A
#
# COMPACT_ATOMS: atom_id res chain seq x y z
N MET A 1 2.40 -30.27 -10.44
CA MET A 1 2.41 -29.50 -9.17
C MET A 1 1.60 -28.26 -9.49
N THR A 2 0.46 -28.05 -8.83
CA THR A 2 -0.24 -26.76 -8.95
C THR A 2 0.67 -25.72 -8.31
N ASP A 3 1.26 -24.85 -9.13
CA ASP A 3 1.99 -23.69 -8.64
C ASP A 3 1.02 -22.86 -7.79
N ASP A 4 1.24 -22.87 -6.47
CA ASP A 4 0.46 -22.06 -5.54
C ASP A 4 0.96 -20.62 -5.70
N ILE A 5 0.15 -19.80 -6.37
CA ILE A 5 0.44 -18.38 -6.59
C ILE A 5 -0.32 -17.62 -5.49
N PRO A 6 0.37 -17.12 -4.45
CA PRO A 6 -0.29 -16.41 -3.37
C PRO A 6 -0.88 -15.09 -3.84
N VAL A 7 -1.95 -14.65 -3.19
CA VAL A 7 -2.53 -13.32 -3.41
C VAL A 7 -1.56 -12.26 -2.89
N LYS A 8 -1.16 -11.32 -3.76
CA LYS A 8 -0.37 -10.15 -3.35
C LYS A 8 -1.28 -9.10 -2.71
N VAL A 9 -0.88 -8.60 -1.54
CA VAL A 9 -1.61 -7.59 -0.76
C VAL A 9 -0.75 -6.33 -0.62
N PHE A 10 -1.25 -5.23 -1.15
CA PHE A 10 -0.67 -3.90 -1.00
C PHE A 10 -1.54 -3.06 -0.06
N VAL A 11 -0.92 -2.31 0.84
CA VAL A 11 -1.60 -1.32 1.68
C VAL A 11 -1.26 0.08 1.19
N ARG A 12 -2.29 0.92 1.06
CA ARG A 12 -2.13 2.33 0.73
C ARG A 12 -2.76 3.21 1.78
N SER A 13 -1.98 4.12 2.34
CA SER A 13 -2.51 5.21 3.16
C SER A 13 -2.80 6.42 2.29
N ARG A 14 -3.92 7.10 2.56
CA ARG A 14 -4.24 8.38 1.92
C ARG A 14 -3.77 9.54 2.79
N PRO A 15 -3.48 10.71 2.22
CA PRO A 15 -3.27 11.90 3.03
C PRO A 15 -4.52 12.26 3.83
N PHE A 16 -4.32 12.98 4.94
CA PHE A 16 -5.41 13.58 5.69
C PHE A 16 -6.26 14.49 4.80
N SER A 17 -7.56 14.33 4.94
CA SER A 17 -8.55 15.24 4.38
C SER A 17 -8.55 16.57 5.13
N ASP A 18 -9.06 17.62 4.49
CA ASP A 18 -9.09 18.94 5.11
C ASP A 18 -9.99 18.98 6.35
N LYS A 19 -11.04 18.16 6.39
CA LYS A 19 -11.89 17.99 7.57
C LYS A 19 -11.10 17.39 8.74
N GLU A 20 -10.32 16.34 8.51
CA GLU A 20 -9.51 15.70 9.56
C GLU A 20 -8.45 16.66 10.11
N LYS A 21 -7.85 17.48 9.24
CA LYS A 21 -6.93 18.54 9.67
C LYS A 21 -7.65 19.59 10.53
N LEU A 22 -8.86 20.01 10.14
CA LEU A 22 -9.66 20.99 10.88
C LEU A 22 -10.08 20.47 12.26
N GLU A 23 -10.37 19.17 12.36
CA GLU A 23 -10.69 18.48 13.62
C GLU A 23 -9.45 18.15 14.47
N ASN A 24 -8.24 18.55 14.02
CA ASN A 24 -6.96 18.24 14.66
C ASN A 24 -6.74 16.74 14.89
N ALA A 25 -7.17 15.90 13.94
CA ALA A 25 -6.87 14.47 13.94
C ALA A 25 -5.34 14.25 13.98
N GLN A 26 -4.91 13.21 14.68
CA GLN A 26 -3.50 12.88 14.88
C GLN A 26 -3.09 11.72 13.99
N GLU A 27 -1.85 11.76 13.49
CA GLU A 27 -1.24 10.64 12.78
C GLU A 27 -1.09 9.45 13.73
N CYS A 28 -1.58 8.29 13.30
CA CYS A 28 -1.52 7.05 14.08
C CYS A 28 -0.75 5.94 13.36
N LEU A 29 -0.32 6.19 12.12
CA LEU A 29 0.44 5.27 11.30
C LEU A 29 1.90 5.72 11.18
N GLN A 30 2.80 4.76 11.25
CA GLN A 30 4.20 4.91 10.86
C GLN A 30 4.47 4.00 9.68
N PHE A 31 5.14 4.54 8.66
CA PHE A 31 5.40 3.84 7.40
C PHE A 31 6.88 3.46 7.32
N PHE A 32 7.14 2.18 7.06
CA PHE A 32 8.46 1.64 6.77
C PHE A 32 8.41 1.05 5.36
N VAL A 33 8.45 1.94 4.35
CA VAL A 33 8.24 1.59 2.94
C VAL A 33 9.28 0.58 2.46
N GLU A 34 10.55 0.75 2.82
CA GLU A 34 11.64 -0.16 2.43
C GLU A 34 11.48 -1.58 2.98
N SER A 35 10.82 -1.74 4.14
CA SER A 35 10.56 -3.04 4.75
C SER A 35 9.14 -3.55 4.50
N ASN A 36 8.34 -2.86 3.68
CA ASN A 36 6.92 -3.15 3.43
C ASN A 36 6.10 -3.32 4.72
N GLN A 37 6.37 -2.46 5.70
CA GLN A 37 5.71 -2.51 7.00
C GLN A 37 4.99 -1.21 7.35
N ILE A 38 3.91 -1.36 8.10
CA ILE A 38 3.27 -0.25 8.81
C ILE A 38 3.18 -0.58 10.30
N SER A 39 3.38 0.43 11.14
CA SER A 39 3.10 0.32 12.57
C SER A 39 1.89 1.18 12.92
N CYS A 40 0.94 0.59 13.62
CA CYS A 40 -0.25 1.27 14.14
C CYS A 40 -0.39 0.93 15.63
N ASN A 41 -0.32 1.96 16.48
CA ASN A 41 -0.44 1.81 17.93
C ASN A 41 0.49 0.73 18.53
N GLY A 42 1.75 0.69 18.06
CA GLY A 42 2.77 -0.25 18.53
C GLY A 42 2.66 -1.67 17.96
N LYS A 43 1.69 -1.95 17.07
CA LYS A 43 1.59 -3.21 16.34
C LYS A 43 2.10 -3.04 14.92
N THR A 44 2.97 -3.94 14.49
CA THR A 44 3.57 -3.93 13.15
C THR A 44 2.88 -4.94 12.25
N PHE A 45 2.57 -4.53 11.02
CA PHE A 45 1.96 -5.35 9.98
C PHE A 45 2.87 -5.34 8.76
N THR A 46 3.02 -6.49 8.09
CA THR A 46 3.85 -6.65 6.88
C THR A 46 2.94 -6.99 5.70
N PHE A 47 3.24 -6.40 4.55
CA PHE A 47 2.50 -6.57 3.30
C PHE A 47 3.48 -6.87 2.14
N ASP A 48 2.95 -7.16 0.95
CA ASP A 48 3.79 -7.27 -0.26
C ASP A 48 4.26 -5.90 -0.75
N GLY A 49 3.58 -4.83 -0.33
CA GLY A 49 4.00 -3.45 -0.54
C GLY A 49 3.23 -2.44 0.32
N VAL A 50 3.93 -1.35 0.68
CA VAL A 50 3.36 -0.22 1.43
C VAL A 50 3.47 1.04 0.58
N LEU A 51 2.35 1.74 0.40
CA LEU A 51 2.24 2.97 -0.36
C LEU A 51 1.83 4.09 0.60
N ASP A 52 2.77 4.96 0.94
CA ASP A 52 2.52 6.06 1.88
C ASP A 52 1.67 7.18 1.24
N PRO A 53 1.16 8.14 2.03
CA PRO A 53 0.29 9.22 1.55
C PRO A 53 0.84 10.08 0.40
N THR A 54 2.16 10.12 0.22
CA THR A 54 2.84 10.89 -0.83
C THR A 54 2.97 10.11 -2.14
N THR A 55 2.63 8.82 -2.15
CA THR A 55 2.77 7.96 -3.33
C THR A 55 1.80 8.40 -4.45
N PRO A 56 2.32 8.79 -5.62
CA PRO A 56 1.50 9.24 -6.73
C PRO A 56 0.74 8.08 -7.39
N GLN A 57 -0.34 8.41 -8.09
CA GLN A 57 -1.21 7.41 -8.73
C GLN A 57 -0.49 6.54 -9.75
N ASP A 58 0.41 7.13 -10.53
CA ASP A 58 1.16 6.40 -11.56
C ASP A 58 2.02 5.31 -10.92
N THR A 59 2.74 5.62 -9.83
CA THR A 59 3.51 4.63 -9.07
C THR A 59 2.62 3.53 -8.49
N VAL A 60 1.43 3.87 -7.98
CA VAL A 60 0.48 2.84 -7.49
C VAL A 60 0.09 1.89 -8.61
N TYR A 61 -0.22 2.42 -9.79
CA TYR A 61 -0.57 1.61 -10.96
C TYR A 61 0.59 0.69 -11.38
N ASP A 62 1.80 1.24 -11.51
CA ASP A 62 2.97 0.53 -11.97
C ASP A 62 3.33 -0.66 -11.07
N VAL A 63 3.23 -0.50 -9.75
CA VAL A 63 3.65 -1.55 -8.81
C VAL A 63 2.54 -2.57 -8.49
N THR A 64 1.29 -2.28 -8.82
CA THR A 64 0.14 -3.17 -8.51
C THR A 64 -0.53 -3.73 -9.76
N ALA A 65 -1.11 -2.89 -10.60
CA ALA A 65 -1.99 -3.28 -11.68
C ALA A 65 -1.25 -3.56 -12.99
N PHE A 66 -0.14 -2.87 -13.25
CA PHE A 66 0.61 -3.01 -14.50
C PHE A 66 1.05 -4.46 -14.74
N SER A 67 1.66 -5.09 -13.74
CA SER A 67 2.09 -6.50 -13.84
C SER A 67 0.91 -7.46 -14.07
N LEU A 68 -0.26 -7.19 -13.47
CA LEU A 68 -1.47 -8.00 -13.70
C LEU A 68 -1.94 -7.87 -15.14
N LEU A 69 -1.91 -6.66 -15.70
CA LEU A 69 -2.28 -6.40 -17.09
C LEU A 69 -1.32 -7.10 -18.06
N GLU A 70 -0.02 -7.05 -17.81
CA GLU A 70 0.97 -7.77 -18.62
C GLU A 70 0.73 -9.28 -18.62
N GLN A 71 0.43 -9.86 -17.46
CA GLN A 71 0.15 -11.29 -17.34
C GLN A 71 -1.19 -11.65 -17.99
N PHE A 72 -2.20 -10.79 -17.86
CA PHE A 72 -3.49 -10.95 -18.53
C PHE A 72 -3.35 -11.09 -20.04
N PHE A 73 -2.46 -10.31 -20.68
CA PHE A 73 -2.23 -10.40 -22.12
C PHE A 73 -1.45 -11.65 -22.57
N LYS A 74 -0.84 -12.42 -21.64
CA LYS A 74 -0.11 -13.65 -21.96
C LYS A 74 -1.00 -14.90 -22.00
N GLY A 75 -2.25 -14.78 -21.56
CA GLY A 75 -3.18 -15.92 -21.41
C GLY A 75 -2.87 -16.78 -20.20
#